data_AF-A0A6V8MQ44-F1
#
_entry.id   AF-A0A6V8MQ44-F1
#
_cell.length_a   1.000
_cell.length_b   1.000
_cell.length_c   1.000
_cell.angle_alpha   90.00
_cell.angle_beta   90.00
_cell.angle_gamma   90.00
#
_symmetry.space_group_name_H-M   'P 1'
#
loop_
_entity.id
_entity.type
_entity.pdbx_description
1 polymer ?
#
loop_
_entity_poly.entity_id
_entity_poly.type
_entity_poly.pdbx_seq_one_letter_code
_entity_poly.pdbx_strand_id
1 'polypeptide(L)' 'MDHFRGWVACWEVPAEDQNALKGAWREMPFYDYMNRLIKHLPSLPIFAENLGLITPMSERLWGSATFRV' A
#
# COMPACT_ATOMS: atom_id res chain seq x y z
N MET A 1 8.12 -0.22 5.36
CA MET A 1 6.77 -0.73 5.05
C MET A 1 6.94 -1.67 3.89
N ASP A 2 6.94 -2.96 4.20
CA ASP A 2 7.00 -4.02 3.20
C ASP A 2 5.69 -4.07 2.41
N HIS A 3 5.79 -4.43 1.13
CA HIS A 3 4.68 -4.53 0.18
C HIS A 3 3.78 -3.29 0.16
N PHE A 4 4.38 -2.09 0.04
CA PHE A 4 3.67 -0.82 0.19
C PHE A 4 2.42 -0.71 -0.69
N ARG A 5 2.47 -1.24 -1.92
CA ARG A 5 1.31 -1.27 -2.83
C ARG A 5 0.08 -1.97 -2.22
N GLY A 6 0.28 -2.94 -1.33
CA GLY A 6 -0.77 -3.66 -0.61
C GLY A 6 -1.62 -2.76 0.28
N TRP A 7 -1.08 -1.62 0.71
CA TRP A 7 -1.79 -0.62 1.50
C TRP A 7 -2.73 0.25 0.66
N VAL A 8 -2.52 0.30 -0.67
CA VAL A 8 -3.39 0.96 -1.64
C VAL A 8 -4.41 -0.04 -2.19
N ALA A 9 -3.93 -1.21 -2.61
CA ALA A 9 -4.76 -2.33 -3.00
C ALA A 9 -4.00 -3.65 -2.84
N CYS A 10 -4.67 -4.66 -2.29
CA CYS A 10 -4.09 -5.99 -2.11
C CYS A 10 -4.76 -7.03 -3.02
N TRP A 11 -4.05 -8.11 -3.31
CA TRP A 11 -4.58 -9.24 -4.05
C TRP A 11 -5.17 -10.24 -3.04
N GLU A 12 -6.49 -10.31 -2.97
CA GLU A 12 -7.19 -11.21 -2.04
C GLU A 12 -7.51 -12.52 -2.75
N VAL A 13 -7.19 -13.64 -2.11
CA VAL A 13 -7.44 -15.00 -2.61
C VAL A 13 -8.36 -15.70 -1.61
N PRO A 14 -9.43 -16.39 -2.05
CA PRO A 14 -10.25 -17.20 -1.16
C PRO A 14 -9.42 -18.22 -0.39
N ALA A 15 -9.74 -18.43 0.89
CA ALA A 15 -8.94 -19.28 1.77
C ALA A 15 -8.95 -20.76 1.33
N GLU A 16 -10.00 -21.16 0.61
CA GLU A 16 -10.20 -22.49 0.07
C GLU A 16 -9.42 -22.78 -1.24
N ASP A 17 -8.89 -21.75 -1.91
CA ASP A 17 -8.17 -21.94 -3.17
C ASP A 17 -6.74 -22.44 -2.93
N GLN A 18 -6.29 -23.38 -3.77
CA GLN A 18 -4.97 -24.02 -3.63
C GLN A 18 -3.81 -23.16 -4.14
N ASN A 19 -4.10 -22.05 -4.82
CA ASN A 19 -3.11 -21.14 -5.38
C ASN A 19 -3.71 -19.74 -5.57
N ALA A 20 -2.85 -18.76 -5.87
CA ALA A 20 -3.25 -17.36 -5.94
C ALA A 20 -3.89 -16.93 -7.28
N LEU A 21 -4.14 -17.84 -8.22
CA LEU A 21 -4.57 -17.48 -9.58
C LEU A 21 -5.97 -16.86 -9.63
N LYS A 22 -6.86 -17.25 -8.71
CA LYS A 22 -8.27 -16.82 -8.66
C LYS A 22 -8.53 -15.68 -7.68
N GLY A 23 -7.50 -14.88 -7.39
CA GLY A 23 -7.68 -13.72 -6.55
C GLY A 23 -8.34 -12.53 -7.27
N ALA A 24 -8.54 -11.46 -6.51
CA ALA A 24 -9.01 -10.19 -7.03
C ALA A 24 -8.29 -9.02 -6.34
N TRP A 25 -8.11 -7.93 -7.09
CA TRP A 25 -7.64 -6.68 -6.50
C TRP A 25 -8.73 -6.07 -5.62
N ARG A 26 -8.36 -5.68 -4.42
CA ARG A 26 -9.24 -5.07 -3.43
C ARG A 26 -8.62 -3.77 -2.94
N GLU A 27 -9.37 -2.69 -3.07
CA GLU A 27 -8.94 -1.37 -2.61
C GLU A 27 -8.88 -1.33 -1.09
N MET A 28 -7.83 -0.70 -0.58
CA MET A 28 -7.60 -0.53 0.85
C MET A 28 -7.84 0.92 1.25
N PRO A 29 -8.20 1.20 2.52
CA PRO A 29 -8.50 2.54 3.02
C PRO A 29 -7.21 3.35 3.28
N PHE A 30 -6.32 3.40 2.29
CA PHE A 30 -5.00 4.03 2.38
C PHE A 30 -5.06 5.44 2.96
N TYR A 31 -5.89 6.31 2.35
CA TYR A 31 -5.96 7.72 2.73
C TYR A 31 -6.52 7.94 4.14
N ASP A 32 -7.58 7.22 4.52
CA ASP A 32 -8.14 7.36 5.88
C ASP A 32 -7.12 6.92 6.93
N TYR A 33 -6.44 5.80 6.69
CA TYR A 33 -5.40 5.32 7.59
C TYR A 33 -4.22 6.30 7.68
N MET A 34 -3.68 6.72 6.54
CA MET A 34 -2.51 7.60 6.51
C MET A 34 -2.82 8.97 7.11
N ASN A 35 -4.01 9.53 6.88
CA ASN A 35 -4.43 10.78 7.50
C ASN A 35 -4.47 10.68 9.03
N ARG A 36 -4.99 9.57 9.57
CA ARG A 36 -4.97 9.31 11.02
C ARG A 36 -3.55 9.14 11.53
N LEU A 37 -2.72 8.37 10.83
CA LEU A 37 -1.34 8.12 11.21
C LEU A 37 -0.54 9.42 11.29
N ILE A 38 -0.61 10.27 10.26
CA ILE A 38 0.09 11.56 10.20
C ILE A 38 -0.43 12.51 11.28
N LYS A 39 -1.73 12.52 11.55
CA LYS A 39 -2.32 13.33 12.62
C LYS A 39 -1.72 13.00 13.99
N HIS A 40 -1.49 11.71 14.26
CA HIS A 40 -0.94 11.25 15.55
C HIS A 40 0.60 11.23 15.59
N LEU A 41 1.24 11.07 14.44
CA LEU A 41 2.69 10.96 14.27
C LEU A 41 3.16 11.87 13.12
N PRO A 42 3.15 13.20 13.32
CA PRO A 42 3.37 14.18 12.25
C PRO A 42 4.78 14.16 11.64
N SER A 43 5.74 13.55 12.35
CA SER A 43 7.15 13.51 11.96
C SER A 43 7.65 12.09 11.72
N LEU A 44 6.77 11.16 11.32
CA LEU A 44 7.13 9.76 11.12
C LEU A 44 7.89 9.57 9.80
N PRO A 45 9.19 9.23 9.82
CA PRO A 45 9.90 8.87 8.60
C PRO A 45 9.44 7.48 8.17
N ILE A 46 8.77 7.39 7.01
CA ILE A 46 8.32 6.12 6.45
C ILE A 46 9.18 5.76 5.25
N PHE A 47 9.82 4.60 5.35
CA PHE A 47 10.46 3.93 4.23
C PHE A 47 9.47 2.94 3.62
N ALA A 48 9.09 3.16 2.36
CA ALA A 48 8.14 2.31 1.64
C ALA A 48 8.89 1.44 0.61
N GLU A 49 8.64 0.14 0.60
CA GLU A 49 9.23 -0.79 -0.36
C GLU A 49 8.49 -0.71 -1.71
N ASN A 50 9.23 -0.61 -2.83
CA ASN A 50 8.73 -0.43 -4.22
C ASN A 50 9.15 -1.53 -5.20
N LEU A 51 9.51 -2.72 -4.77
CA LEU A 51 9.90 -3.74 -5.73
C LEU A 51 8.66 -4.33 -6.41
N GLY A 52 8.83 -4.84 -7.64
CA GLY A 52 7.78 -5.52 -8.40
C GLY A 52 6.93 -4.62 -9.30
N LEU A 53 5.71 -5.07 -9.61
CA LEU A 53 4.82 -4.38 -10.56
C LEU A 53 4.09 -3.21 -9.88
N ILE A 54 4.57 -2.00 -10.14
CA ILE A 54 4.02 -0.76 -9.59
C ILE A 54 2.94 -0.22 -10.53
N THR A 55 1.82 0.22 -9.96
CA THR A 55 0.76 0.92 -10.71
C THR A 55 1.02 2.43 -10.71
N PRO A 56 0.54 3.20 -11.71
CA PRO A 56 0.69 4.66 -11.74
C PRO A 56 0.09 5.38 -10.51
N MET A 57 -0.90 4.76 -9.86
CA MET A 57 -1.46 5.24 -8.60
C MET A 57 -0.44 5.12 -7.47
N SER A 58 0.24 3.97 -7.39
CA SER A 58 1.29 3.76 -6.41
C SER A 58 2.38 4.80 -6.62
N GLU A 59 2.90 5.00 -7.85
CA GLU A 59 3.93 6.00 -8.21
C GLU A 59 3.61 7.43 -7.76
N ARG A 60 2.34 7.87 -7.87
CA ARG A 60 1.94 9.21 -7.43
C ARG A 60 2.07 9.42 -5.92
N LEU A 61 1.91 8.39 -5.11
CA LEU A 61 2.01 8.49 -3.65
C LEU A 61 3.46 8.72 -3.18
N TRP A 62 4.46 8.35 -3.99
CA TRP A 62 5.90 8.54 -3.71
C TRP A 62 6.33 10.00 -3.78
N GLY A 63 5.67 10.81 -4.62
CA GLY A 63 5.98 12.23 -4.76
C GLY A 63 5.60 13.07 -3.54
N SER A 64 4.94 12.48 -2.54
CA SER A 64 4.56 13.18 -1.32
C SER A 64 5.70 13.20 -0.30
N ALA A 65 5.86 14.33 0.39
CA ALA A 65 6.95 14.57 1.36
C ALA A 65 6.99 13.57 2.55
N THR A 66 5.96 12.75 2.68
CA THR A 66 5.77 11.77 3.76
C THR A 66 6.55 10.47 3.55
N PHE A 67 6.80 10.05 2.30
CA PHE A 67 7.44 8.77 2.00
C PHE A 67 8.84 8.97 1.42
N ARG A 68 9.81 8.20 1.91
CA ARG A 68 11.18 8.15 1.38
C ARG A 68 11.55 6.72 1.02
N VAL A 69 12.60 6.57 0.19
CA VAL A 69 13.26 5.29 -0.10
C VAL A 69 14.45 5.11 0.83
#